data_AF-A0A2S2N786-F1
#
_entry.id   AF-A0A2S2N786-F1
#
_cell.length_a   1.000
_cell.length_b   1.000
_cell.length_c   1.000
_cell.angle_alpha   90.00
_cell.angle_beta   90.00
_cell.angle_gamma   90.00
#
_symmetry.space_group_name_H-M   'P 1'
#
loop_
_entity.id
_entity.type
_entity.pdbx_description
1 polymer ?
#
loop_
_entity_poly.entity_id
_entity_poly.type
_entity_poly.pdbx_seq_one_letter_code
_entity_poly.pdbx_strand_id
1 'polypeptide(L)'
;FCWTRECQLAFDQVKELVISDKVLVHFNPNYPIILSTDASNDGIAGCLSHKMPDGNERPISFISRTFVPAEKNYSVTDKEALAIYWSVRKLFQYLQNQKFT
;
A
#
# COMPACT_ATOMS: atom_id res chain seq x y z
N PHE A 1 11.88 -13.35 23.19
CA PHE A 1 10.56 -13.40 22.53
C PHE A 1 10.33 -14.81 22.02
N CYS A 2 9.16 -15.41 22.26
CA CYS A 2 8.84 -16.79 21.85
C CYS A 2 7.68 -16.75 20.85
N TRP A 3 7.96 -17.06 19.59
CA TRP A 3 6.94 -17.18 18.54
C TRP A 3 6.32 -18.58 18.61
N THR A 4 5.06 -18.68 19.05
CA THR A 4 4.38 -19.97 19.20
C THR A 4 3.69 -20.40 17.92
N ARG A 5 3.17 -21.64 17.90
CA ARG A 5 2.38 -22.15 16.78
C ARG A 5 1.11 -21.32 16.56
N GLU A 6 0.47 -20.89 17.64
CA GLU A 6 -0.73 -20.04 17.60
C GLU A 6 -0.42 -18.68 16.99
N CYS A 7 0.75 -18.10 17.31
CA CYS A 7 1.22 -16.86 16.66
C CYS A 7 1.38 -17.04 15.16
N GLN A 8 2.01 -18.14 14.72
CA GLN A 8 2.18 -18.44 13.30
C GLN A 8 0.82 -18.61 12.59
N LEU A 9 -0.09 -19.37 13.19
CA LEU A 9 -1.44 -19.58 12.63
C LEU A 9 -2.20 -18.26 12.48
N ALA A 10 -2.17 -17.39 13.50
CA ALA A 10 -2.81 -16.08 13.43
C ALA A 10 -2.17 -15.19 12.35
N PHE A 11 -0.84 -15.20 12.24
CA PHE A 11 -0.13 -14.44 11.21
C PHE A 11 -0.48 -14.89 9.80
N ASP A 12 -0.51 -16.20 9.55
CA ASP A 12 -0.86 -16.76 8.25
C ASP A 12 -2.33 -16.46 7.90
N GLN A 13 -3.25 -16.55 8.86
CA GLN A 13 -4.64 -16.15 8.66
C GLN A 13 -4.80 -14.68 8.26
N VAL A 14 -4.04 -13.78 8.88
CA VAL A 14 -4.05 -12.35 8.51
C VAL A 14 -3.56 -12.16 7.08
N LYS A 15 -2.50 -12.85 6.67
CA LYS A 15 -2.01 -12.78 5.28
C LYS A 15 -3.07 -13.22 4.28
N GLU A 16 -3.72 -14.35 4.53
CA GLU A 16 -4.81 -14.86 3.67
C GLU A 16 -5.98 -13.87 3.61
N LEU A 17 -6.36 -13.27 4.74
CA LEU A 17 -7.43 -12.27 4.77
C LEU A 17 -7.07 -11.02 3.96
N VAL A 18 -5.85 -10.50 4.10
CA VAL A 18 -5.39 -9.28 3.42
C VAL A 18 -5.40 -9.43 1.90
N ILE A 19 -5.15 -10.64 1.37
CA ILE A 19 -5.19 -10.91 -0.08
C ILE A 19 -6.55 -11.40 -0.58
N SER A 20 -7.52 -11.61 0.34
CA SER A 20 -8.86 -12.10 -0.01
C SER A 20 -9.77 -10.99 -0.55
N ASP A 21 -10.84 -11.41 -1.22
CA ASP A 21 -11.95 -10.58 -1.67
C ASP A 21 -12.77 -9.92 -0.53
N LYS A 22 -12.54 -10.33 0.73
CA LYS A 22 -13.15 -9.69 1.90
C LYS A 22 -12.51 -8.35 2.23
N VAL A 23 -11.24 -8.16 1.84
CA VAL A 23 -10.47 -6.94 2.10
C VAL A 23 -10.25 -6.16 0.81
N LEU A 24 -9.82 -6.85 -0.26
CA LEU A 24 -9.55 -6.24 -1.55
C LEU A 24 -10.84 -6.02 -2.34
N VAL A 25 -10.98 -4.83 -2.92
CA VAL A 25 -12.08 -4.49 -3.81
C VAL A 25 -11.59 -4.19 -5.22
N HIS A 26 -12.44 -4.46 -6.20
CA HIS A 26 -12.15 -4.04 -7.58
C HIS A 26 -12.17 -2.53 -7.72
N PHE A 27 -11.28 -2.01 -8.57
CA PHE A 27 -11.27 -0.60 -8.93
C PHE A 27 -12.58 -0.21 -9.64
N ASN A 28 -13.19 0.88 -9.20
CA ASN A 28 -14.36 1.50 -9.78
C ASN A 28 -14.13 3.01 -9.92
N PRO A 29 -14.10 3.55 -11.16
CA PRO A 29 -13.80 4.97 -11.38
C PRO A 29 -14.84 5.94 -10.82
N ASN A 30 -16.01 5.45 -10.39
CA ASN A 30 -17.05 6.27 -9.78
C ASN A 30 -16.82 6.54 -8.29
N TYR A 31 -15.86 5.85 -7.66
CA TYR A 31 -15.54 6.05 -6.25
C TYR A 31 -14.24 6.85 -6.10
N PRO A 32 -14.17 7.80 -5.16
CA PRO A 32 -12.93 8.48 -4.85
C PRO A 32 -11.83 7.48 -4.52
N ILE A 33 -10.61 7.82 -4.92
CA ILE A 33 -9.41 7.03 -4.67
C ILE A 33 -8.45 7.79 -3.76
N ILE A 34 -7.79 7.03 -2.89
CA ILE A 34 -6.78 7.51 -1.95
C ILE A 34 -5.52 6.69 -2.18
N LEU A 35 -4.38 7.36 -2.26
CA LEU A 35 -3.07 6.73 -2.32
C LEU A 35 -2.29 7.06 -1.06
N SER A 36 -2.26 6.12 -0.11
CA SER A 36 -1.38 6.23 1.04
C SER A 36 0.00 5.69 0.69
N THR A 37 1.05 6.40 1.07
CA THR A 37 2.44 5.97 0.88
C THR A 37 3.23 6.14 2.16
N ASP A 38 4.23 5.29 2.35
CA ASP A 38 5.12 5.34 3.50
C ASP A 38 6.50 4.82 3.13
N ALA A 39 7.53 5.32 3.81
CA ALA A 39 8.89 4.83 3.69
C ALA A 39 9.41 4.31 5.04
N SER A 40 10.04 3.14 5.01
CA SER A 40 10.78 2.60 6.14
C SER A 40 12.29 2.83 5.96
N ASN A 41 13.09 2.27 6.85
CA ASN A 41 14.54 2.25 6.67
C ASN A 41 14.99 1.36 5.50
N ASP A 42 14.18 0.37 5.15
CA ASP A 42 14.55 -0.71 4.24
C ASP A 42 13.85 -0.64 2.87
N GLY A 43 12.72 0.07 2.78
CA GLY A 43 12.00 0.18 1.53
C GLY A 43 10.83 1.17 1.58
N ILE A 44 10.02 1.11 0.54
CA ILE A 44 8.84 1.96 0.35
C ILE A 44 7.62 1.10 0.08
N ALA A 45 6.47 1.61 0.48
CA ALA A 45 5.19 0.98 0.24
C ALA A 45 4.12 2.00 -0.14
N GLY A 46 3.05 1.49 -0.74
CA GLY A 46 1.84 2.25 -1.04
C GLY A 46 0.61 1.36 -0.98
N CYS A 47 -0.52 1.96 -0.63
CA CYS A 47 -1.84 1.35 -0.67
C CYS A 47 -2.76 2.25 -1.49
N LEU A 48 -3.30 1.70 -2.58
CA LEU A 48 -4.39 2.32 -3.31
C LEU A 48 -5.70 1.83 -2.70
N SER A 49 -6.57 2.74 -2.27
CA SER A 49 -7.88 2.41 -1.70
C SER A 49 -8.99 3.23 -2.34
N HIS A 50 -10.22 2.71 -2.25
CA HIS A 50 -11.42 3.51 -2.43
C HIS A 50 -11.88 4.09 -1.11
N LYS A 51 -12.38 5.32 -1.15
CA LYS A 51 -13.29 5.84 -0.13
C LYS A 51 -14.72 5.43 -0.49
N MET A 52 -15.26 4.49 0.25
CA MET A 52 -16.58 3.90 -0.01
C MET A 52 -17.72 4.83 0.44
N PRO A 53 -18.96 4.62 -0.06
CA PRO A 53 -20.12 5.41 0.36
C PRO A 53 -20.44 5.35 1.86
N ASP A 54 -20.06 4.25 2.53
CA ASP A 54 -20.21 4.08 3.98
C ASP A 54 -19.14 4.85 4.79
N GLY A 55 -18.24 5.57 4.12
CA GLY A 55 -17.14 6.34 4.71
C GLY A 55 -15.88 5.52 4.98
N ASN A 56 -15.92 4.19 4.82
CA ASN A 56 -14.77 3.33 5.05
C ASN A 56 -13.80 3.37 3.86
N GLU A 57 -12.52 3.12 4.14
CA GLU A 57 -11.54 2.86 3.10
C GLU A 57 -11.45 1.36 2.80
N ARG A 58 -11.43 1.01 1.51
CA ARG A 58 -11.29 -0.37 1.04
C ARG A 58 -10.10 -0.48 0.09
N PRO A 59 -9.07 -1.28 0.42
CA PRO A 59 -7.90 -1.44 -0.43
C PRO A 59 -8.22 -2.05 -1.79
N ILE A 60 -7.58 -1.55 -2.83
CA ILE A 60 -7.59 -2.06 -4.21
C ILE A 60 -6.30 -2.82 -4.49
N SER A 61 -5.17 -2.24 -4.09
CA SER A 61 -3.85 -2.84 -4.31
C SER A 61 -2.86 -2.35 -3.25
N PHE A 62 -2.08 -3.29 -2.73
CA PHE A 62 -0.87 -3.00 -1.95
C PHE A 62 0.35 -3.13 -2.86
N ILE A 63 1.29 -2.19 -2.77
CA ILE A 63 2.56 -2.22 -3.50
C ILE A 63 3.70 -1.96 -2.52
N SER A 64 4.83 -2.64 -2.71
CA SER A 64 6.04 -2.35 -1.95
C SER A 64 7.28 -2.81 -2.70
N ARG A 65 8.43 -2.22 -2.34
CA ARG A 65 9.75 -2.70 -2.76
C ARG A 65 10.82 -2.28 -1.76
N THR A 66 11.89 -3.06 -1.70
CA THR A 66 13.12 -2.72 -0.95
C THR A 66 13.93 -1.66 -1.71
N PHE A 67 14.70 -0.86 -0.99
CA PHE A 67 15.62 0.11 -1.57
C PHE A 67 16.77 -0.54 -2.32
N VAL A 68 17.14 0.06 -3.46
CA VAL A 68 18.44 -0.22 -4.08
C VAL A 68 19.56 0.44 -3.28
N PRO A 69 20.84 0.01 -3.41
CA PRO A 69 21.93 0.51 -2.56
C PRO A 69 22.07 2.04 -2.53
N ALA A 70 21.80 2.73 -3.64
CA ALA A 70 21.84 4.19 -3.68
C ALA A 70 20.73 4.84 -2.84
N GLU A 71 19.51 4.31 -2.90
CA GLU A 71 18.33 4.85 -2.20
C GLU A 71 18.43 4.65 -0.68
N LYS A 72 19.16 3.63 -0.21
CA LYS A 72 19.38 3.41 1.22
C LYS A 72 20.02 4.61 1.92
N ASN A 73 20.86 5.36 1.19
CA ASN A 73 21.59 6.52 1.68
C ASN A 73 20.79 7.83 1.61
N TYR A 74 19.55 7.79 1.10
CA TYR A 74 18.69 8.97 1.06
C TYR A 74 18.30 9.42 2.48
N SER A 75 18.07 10.72 2.64
CA SER A 75 17.50 11.25 3.87
C SER A 75 16.08 10.69 4.08
N VAL A 76 15.57 10.74 5.31
CA VAL A 76 14.19 10.30 5.59
C VAL A 76 13.20 11.05 4.70
N THR A 77 13.33 12.36 4.56
CA THR A 77 12.49 13.18 3.69
C THR A 77 12.55 12.75 2.22
N ASP A 78 13.75 12.45 1.71
CA ASP A 78 13.92 11.98 0.33
C ASP A 78 13.32 10.57 0.12
N LYS A 79 13.36 9.72 1.14
CA LYS A 79 12.72 8.39 1.12
C LYS A 79 11.20 8.50 1.06
N GLU A 80 10.60 9.41 1.83
CA GLU A 80 9.16 9.69 1.75
C GLU A 80 8.77 10.24 0.36
N ALA A 81 9.55 11.20 -0.17
CA ALA A 81 9.31 11.73 -1.51
C ALA A 81 9.42 10.64 -2.59
N LEU A 82 10.38 9.73 -2.44
CA LEU A 82 10.53 8.57 -3.31
C LEU A 82 9.33 7.61 -3.19
N ALA A 83 8.78 7.39 -1.99
CA ALA A 83 7.58 6.56 -1.78
C ALA A 83 6.39 7.12 -2.56
N ILE A 84 6.16 8.43 -2.49
CA ILE A 84 5.11 9.12 -3.25
C ILE A 84 5.34 8.96 -4.74
N TYR A 85 6.51 9.38 -5.24
CA TYR A 85 6.83 9.36 -6.67
C TYR A 85 6.72 7.95 -7.27
N TRP A 86 7.32 6.97 -6.60
CA TRP A 86 7.32 5.59 -7.07
C TRP A 86 5.91 5.00 -7.08
N SER A 87 5.12 5.23 -6.03
CA SER A 87 3.76 4.70 -5.94
C SER A 87 2.85 5.28 -7.01
N VAL A 88 2.93 6.59 -7.26
CA VAL A 88 2.18 7.25 -8.34
C VAL A 88 2.55 6.66 -9.71
N ARG A 89 3.85 6.45 -9.97
CA ARG A 89 4.30 5.82 -11.22
C ARG A 89 3.88 4.36 -11.34
N LYS A 90 3.92 3.59 -10.25
CA LYS A 90 3.62 2.16 -10.23
C LYS A 90 2.13 1.89 -10.45
N LEU A 91 1.27 2.81 -9.99
CA LEU A 91 -0.19 2.73 -10.08
C LEU A 91 -0.77 3.68 -11.14
N PHE A 92 0.05 4.17 -12.06
CA PHE A 92 -0.33 5.16 -13.06
C PHE A 92 -1.60 4.78 -13.83
N GLN A 93 -1.79 3.50 -14.14
CA GLN A 93 -2.98 2.97 -14.83
C GLN A 93 -4.30 3.21 -14.07
N TYR A 94 -4.25 3.36 -12.74
CA TYR A 94 -5.42 3.67 -11.91
C TYR A 94 -5.57 5.17 -11.64
N LEU A 95 -4.45 5.89 -11.56
CA LEU A 95 -4.42 7.29 -11.15
C LEU A 95 -4.58 8.27 -12.32
N GLN A 96 -4.22 7.85 -13.53
CA GLN A 96 -4.27 8.72 -14.69
C GLN A 96 -5.71 9.22 -14.91
N ASN A 97 -5.86 10.53 -15.07
CA ASN A 97 -7.14 11.23 -15.25
C ASN A 97 -8.13 11.06 -14.08
N GLN A 98 -7.67 10.61 -12.92
CA GLN A 98 -8.46 10.54 -11.71
C GLN A 98 -8.02 11.62 -10.73
N LYS A 99 -8.99 12.20 -10.01
CA LYS A 99 -8.67 12.98 -8.83
C LYS A 99 -8.43 12.02 -7.67
N PHE A 100 -7.26 12.09 -7.06
CA PHE A 100 -6.91 11.30 -5.88
C PHE A 100 -6.39 12.21 -4.76
N THR A 101 -6.35 11.65 -3.54
CA THR A 101 -5.71 12.24 -2.36
C THR A 101 -4.51 11.40 -1.98
#